data_AF-A0A965IX29-F1
#
_entry.id   AF-A0A965IX29-F1
#
_cell.length_a   1.000
_cell.length_b   1.000
_cell.length_c   1.000
_cell.angle_alpha   90.00
_cell.angle_beta   90.00
_cell.angle_gamma   90.00
#
_symmetry.space_group_name_H-M   'P 1'
#
loop_
_entity.id
_entity.type
_entity.pdbx_description
1 polymer ?
#
loop_
_entity_poly.entity_id
_entity_poly.type
_entity_poly.pdbx_seq_one_letter_code
_entity_poly.pdbx_strand_id
1 'polypeptide(L)'
;IMNRKGFPESYDTKALLQFMRDLKGGAPEVKAPVYSHVVYDIVDGDAVTVRQPDILILEGLNVLQVGVDSNEFVSDYFDFSIYIDAEESVIRDWYIERFHALRRTVFQDPQSFFRHFAELTDDEATEVARGIWAEINGRNLSDNIAPTKSRASLVINKGANHRVTDVQLRKL
;
A
#
# COMPACT_ATOMS: atom_id res chain seq x y z
N ILE A 1 -1.74 11.33 -13.82
CA ILE A 1 -1.68 10.06 -13.04
C ILE A 1 -0.91 10.21 -11.72
N MET A 2 0.13 11.06 -11.64
CA MET A 2 0.93 11.22 -10.40
C MET A 2 0.13 11.53 -9.13
N ASN A 3 -0.92 12.35 -9.23
CA ASN A 3 -1.80 12.72 -8.10
C ASN A 3 -2.88 11.67 -7.76
N ARG A 4 -2.80 10.49 -8.37
CA ARG A 4 -3.72 9.36 -8.20
C ARG A 4 -2.97 8.07 -7.87
N LYS A 5 -1.66 8.11 -7.63
CA LYS A 5 -0.93 6.90 -7.20
C LYS A 5 -1.50 6.37 -5.88
N GLY A 6 -1.75 5.07 -5.86
CA GLY A 6 -2.40 4.38 -4.75
C GLY A 6 -3.92 4.27 -4.89
N PHE A 7 -4.55 5.03 -5.79
CA PHE A 7 -5.97 4.87 -6.12
C PHE A 7 -6.19 3.62 -7.00
N PRO A 8 -7.41 3.05 -7.02
CA PRO A 8 -7.70 1.82 -7.78
C PRO A 8 -7.23 1.87 -9.24
N GLU A 9 -7.41 2.99 -9.93
CA GLU A 9 -7.04 3.19 -11.34
C GLU A 9 -5.52 3.22 -11.60
N SER A 10 -4.71 3.31 -10.55
CA SER A 10 -3.25 3.34 -10.67
C SER A 10 -2.60 1.95 -10.67
N TYR A 11 -3.37 0.89 -10.42
CA TYR A 11 -2.87 -0.48 -10.38
C TYR A 11 -3.23 -1.27 -11.65
N ASP A 12 -2.31 -2.12 -12.09
CA ASP A 12 -2.64 -3.19 -13.04
C ASP A 12 -3.30 -4.37 -12.32
N THR A 13 -4.57 -4.20 -11.99
CA THR A 13 -5.37 -5.23 -11.30
C THR A 13 -5.49 -6.51 -12.12
N LYS A 14 -5.40 -6.43 -13.46
CA LYS A 14 -5.43 -7.63 -14.32
C LYS A 14 -4.17 -8.46 -14.15
N ALA A 15 -2.99 -7.83 -14.13
CA ALA A 15 -1.73 -8.51 -13.87
C ALA A 15 -1.71 -9.12 -12.46
N LEU A 16 -2.23 -8.42 -11.45
CA LEU A 16 -2.32 -8.93 -10.08
C LEU A 16 -3.26 -10.16 -9.99
N LEU A 17 -4.44 -10.11 -10.62
CA LEU A 17 -5.34 -11.26 -10.69
C LEU A 17 -4.69 -12.44 -11.41
N GLN A 18 -3.98 -12.19 -12.51
CA GLN A 18 -3.27 -13.25 -13.24
C GLN A 18 -2.19 -13.90 -12.38
N PHE A 19 -1.41 -13.10 -11.64
CA PHE A 19 -0.43 -13.61 -10.69
C PHE A 19 -1.08 -14.53 -9.65
N MET A 20 -2.22 -14.12 -9.08
CA MET A 20 -2.93 -14.94 -8.09
C MET A 20 -3.52 -16.23 -8.69
N ARG A 21 -4.04 -16.16 -9.92
CA ARG A 21 -4.53 -17.34 -10.66
C ARG A 21 -3.43 -18.36 -10.88
N ASP A 22 -2.28 -17.92 -11.39
CA ASP A 22 -1.17 -18.81 -11.70
C ASP A 22 -0.62 -19.45 -10.40
N LEU A 23 -0.53 -18.66 -9.33
CA LEU A 23 -0.07 -19.14 -8.03
C LEU A 23 -1.03 -20.20 -7.44
N LYS A 24 -2.33 -19.91 -7.35
CA LYS A 24 -3.34 -20.85 -6.82
C LYS A 24 -3.63 -22.02 -7.77
N GLY A 25 -3.35 -21.85 -9.05
CA GLY A 25 -3.35 -22.91 -10.07
C GLY A 25 -2.17 -23.87 -9.95
N GLY A 26 -1.21 -23.61 -9.06
CA GLY A 26 -0.07 -24.50 -8.80
C GLY A 26 1.05 -24.36 -9.82
N ALA A 27 1.17 -23.22 -10.51
CA ALA A 27 2.31 -22.98 -11.40
C ALA A 27 3.64 -23.15 -10.63
N PRO A 28 4.65 -23.81 -11.22
CA PRO A 28 5.94 -24.04 -10.55
C PRO A 28 6.69 -22.73 -10.28
N GLU A 29 6.43 -21.70 -11.09
CA GLU A 29 7.04 -20.39 -10.98
C GLU A 29 6.04 -19.31 -11.43
N VAL A 30 5.94 -18.24 -10.66
CA VAL A 30 5.24 -17.00 -11.04
C VAL A 30 6.14 -15.80 -10.80
N LYS A 31 5.93 -14.71 -11.55
CA LYS A 31 6.77 -13.51 -11.47
C LYS A 31 5.94 -12.29 -11.11
N ALA A 32 6.46 -11.46 -10.20
CA ALA A 32 5.88 -10.17 -9.83
C ALA A 32 6.86 -9.03 -10.18
N PRO A 33 6.40 -7.92 -10.76
CA PRO A 33 7.25 -6.77 -11.06
C PRO A 33 7.79 -6.12 -9.78
N VAL A 34 8.98 -5.50 -9.87
CA VAL A 34 9.59 -4.76 -8.75
C VAL A 34 9.25 -3.27 -8.86
N TYR A 35 8.72 -2.69 -7.80
CA TYR A 35 8.53 -1.25 -7.67
C TYR A 35 9.68 -0.62 -6.87
N SER A 36 10.25 0.48 -7.36
CA SER A 36 11.30 1.21 -6.66
C SER A 36 10.78 2.54 -6.12
N HIS A 37 10.91 2.73 -4.81
CA HIS A 37 10.59 4.00 -4.16
C HIS A 37 11.62 5.11 -4.44
N VAL A 38 12.80 4.78 -4.99
CA VAL A 38 13.85 5.76 -5.33
C VAL A 38 13.49 6.47 -6.63
N VAL A 39 13.27 5.70 -7.70
CA VAL A 39 12.86 6.25 -9.01
C VAL A 39 11.36 6.48 -9.10
N TYR A 40 10.61 5.97 -8.11
CA TYR A 40 9.16 6.10 -8.01
C TYR A 40 8.44 5.50 -9.22
N ASP A 41 8.84 4.30 -9.65
CA ASP A 41 8.23 3.57 -10.76
C ASP A 41 8.54 2.06 -10.69
N ILE A 42 7.90 1.28 -11.57
CA ILE A 42 8.28 -0.11 -11.85
C ILE A 42 9.66 -0.11 -12.51
N VAL A 43 10.53 -1.01 -12.07
CA VAL A 43 11.86 -1.17 -12.64
C VAL A 43 11.78 -2.14 -13.82
N ASP A 44 11.99 -1.63 -15.03
CA ASP A 44 11.94 -2.43 -16.25
C ASP A 44 12.93 -3.60 -16.23
N GLY A 45 12.43 -4.80 -16.48
CA GLY A 45 13.22 -6.03 -16.50
C GLY A 45 13.43 -6.69 -15.13
N ASP A 46 13.14 -6.00 -14.04
CA ASP A 46 13.25 -6.55 -12.69
C ASP A 46 11.94 -7.25 -12.27
N ALA A 47 12.07 -8.49 -11.82
CA ALA A 47 10.97 -9.26 -11.31
C ALA A 47 11.42 -10.17 -10.15
N VAL A 48 10.56 -10.27 -9.14
CA VAL A 48 10.70 -11.29 -8.10
C VAL A 48 10.08 -12.57 -8.62
N THR A 49 10.85 -13.64 -8.54
CA THR A 49 10.41 -14.99 -8.90
C THR A 49 9.92 -15.73 -7.66
N VAL A 50 8.67 -16.17 -7.67
CA VAL A 50 8.04 -16.92 -6.58
C VAL A 50 7.88 -18.37 -6.99
N ARG A 51 8.36 -19.30 -6.16
CA ARG A 51 8.40 -20.74 -6.44
C ARG A 51 7.65 -21.50 -5.35
N GLN A 52 6.35 -21.71 -5.58
CA GLN A 52 5.45 -22.52 -4.74
C GLN A 52 5.75 -22.46 -3.22
N PRO A 53 5.72 -21.27 -2.60
CA PRO A 53 5.94 -21.18 -1.16
C PRO A 53 4.76 -21.80 -0.41
N ASP A 54 5.02 -22.37 0.77
CA ASP A 54 3.95 -22.85 1.66
C ASP A 54 3.03 -21.70 2.10
N ILE A 55 3.60 -20.51 2.31
CA ILE A 55 2.89 -19.29 2.69
C ILE A 55 3.40 -18.13 1.84
N LEU A 56 2.47 -17.42 1.19
CA LEU A 56 2.74 -16.15 0.51
C LEU A 56 2.03 -15.02 1.24
N ILE A 57 2.78 -13.97 1.59
CA ILE A 57 2.21 -12.73 2.12
C ILE A 57 2.09 -11.73 0.98
N LEU A 58 0.86 -11.36 0.64
CA LEU A 58 0.58 -10.26 -0.26
C LEU A 58 0.20 -9.02 0.57
N GLU A 59 0.95 -7.94 0.38
CA GLU A 59 0.74 -6.66 1.07
C GLU A 59 0.41 -5.57 0.05
N GLY A 60 -0.55 -4.69 0.38
CA GLY A 60 -0.91 -3.56 -0.44
C GLY A 60 -2.20 -2.89 0.00
N LEU A 61 -2.39 -1.64 -0.45
CA LEU A 61 -3.56 -0.82 -0.10
C LEU A 61 -4.85 -1.34 -0.75
N ASN A 62 -4.75 -2.01 -1.88
CA ASN A 62 -5.87 -2.40 -2.74
C ASN A 62 -6.27 -3.88 -2.63
N VAL A 63 -5.59 -4.68 -1.80
CA VAL A 63 -5.75 -6.14 -1.79
C VAL A 63 -7.16 -6.62 -1.40
N LEU A 64 -7.92 -5.80 -0.68
CA LEU A 64 -9.31 -6.08 -0.28
C LEU A 64 -10.37 -5.32 -1.11
N GLN A 65 -9.95 -4.51 -2.08
CA GLN A 65 -10.87 -3.71 -2.89
C GLN A 65 -11.77 -4.59 -3.76
N VAL A 66 -12.99 -4.09 -3.99
CA VAL A 66 -13.94 -4.63 -4.96
C VAL A 66 -14.15 -3.63 -6.08
N GLY A 67 -14.02 -4.08 -7.32
CA GLY A 67 -14.52 -3.33 -8.47
C GLY A 67 -16.03 -3.47 -8.57
N VAL A 68 -16.74 -2.38 -8.88
CA VAL A 68 -18.20 -2.38 -9.03
C VAL A 68 -18.67 -3.30 -10.17
N ASP A 69 -17.84 -3.48 -11.19
CA ASP A 69 -18.16 -4.26 -12.40
C ASP A 69 -17.33 -5.56 -12.55
N SER A 70 -16.61 -5.99 -11.50
CA SER A 70 -15.82 -7.23 -11.54
C SER A 70 -16.54 -8.35 -10.78
N ASN A 71 -16.58 -9.54 -11.38
CA ASN A 71 -17.07 -10.76 -10.72
C ASN A 71 -15.97 -11.55 -10.02
N GLU A 72 -14.73 -11.05 -10.07
CA GLU A 72 -13.55 -11.70 -9.51
C GLU A 72 -12.68 -10.65 -8.83
N PHE A 73 -12.21 -10.97 -7.63
CA PHE A 73 -11.42 -10.08 -6.79
C PHE A 73 -10.14 -10.78 -6.33
N VAL A 74 -9.09 -10.00 -6.08
CA VAL A 74 -7.83 -10.53 -5.53
C VAL A 74 -8.09 -11.25 -4.19
N SER A 75 -9.04 -10.74 -3.41
CA SER A 75 -9.46 -11.33 -2.13
C SER A 75 -10.05 -12.74 -2.24
N ASP A 76 -10.56 -13.15 -3.41
CA ASP A 76 -11.14 -14.47 -3.61
C ASP A 76 -10.07 -15.58 -3.56
N TYR A 77 -8.79 -15.19 -3.69
CA TYR A 77 -7.63 -16.07 -3.61
C TYR A 77 -6.99 -16.10 -2.22
N PHE A 78 -7.51 -15.35 -1.23
CA PHE A 78 -6.91 -15.29 0.10
C PHE A 78 -7.50 -16.35 1.04
N ASP A 79 -6.63 -17.09 1.70
CA ASP A 79 -7.03 -17.98 2.80
C ASP A 79 -7.26 -17.18 4.10
N PHE A 80 -6.54 -16.06 4.26
CA PHE A 80 -6.63 -15.18 5.41
C PHE A 80 -6.26 -13.75 5.02
N SER A 81 -6.94 -12.75 5.60
CA SER A 81 -6.65 -11.34 5.35
C SER A 81 -6.55 -10.53 6.65
N ILE A 82 -5.58 -9.61 6.68
CA ILE A 82 -5.33 -8.73 7.83
C ILE A 82 -5.47 -7.28 7.37
N TYR A 83 -6.29 -6.51 8.09
CA TYR A 83 -6.38 -5.06 7.93
C TYR A 83 -5.74 -4.39 9.15
N ILE A 84 -4.73 -3.55 8.91
CA ILE A 84 -4.09 -2.75 9.95
C ILE A 84 -4.79 -1.39 10.01
N ASP A 85 -5.43 -1.09 11.12
CA ASP A 85 -6.22 0.13 11.31
C ASP A 85 -5.61 1.04 12.38
N ALA A 86 -5.93 2.33 12.28
CA ALA A 86 -5.66 3.36 13.28
C ALA A 86 -6.56 4.57 12.98
N GLU A 87 -6.70 5.49 13.95
CA GLU A 87 -7.39 6.75 13.67
C GLU A 87 -6.71 7.52 12.53
N GLU A 88 -7.48 8.15 11.65
CA GLU A 88 -6.95 8.85 10.48
C GLU A 88 -5.92 9.92 10.86
N SER A 89 -6.18 10.66 11.95
CA SER A 89 -5.26 11.65 12.52
C SER A 89 -3.90 11.04 12.88
N VAL A 90 -3.91 9.84 13.46
CA VAL A 90 -2.71 9.08 13.82
C VAL A 90 -1.95 8.62 12.57
N ILE A 91 -2.64 8.09 11.57
CA ILE A 91 -2.00 7.65 10.31
C ILE A 91 -1.37 8.84 9.58
N ARG A 92 -2.06 9.99 9.56
CA ARG A 92 -1.53 11.24 9.01
C ARG A 92 -0.23 11.64 9.71
N ASP A 93 -0.21 11.62 11.03
CA ASP A 93 0.95 12.06 11.80
C ASP A 93 2.15 11.12 11.55
N TRP A 94 1.93 9.79 11.49
CA TRP A 94 2.96 8.84 11.05
C TRP A 94 3.44 9.07 9.63
N TYR A 95 2.53 9.43 8.71
CA TYR A 95 2.90 9.76 7.34
C TYR A 95 3.82 10.98 7.29
N ILE A 96 3.52 12.05 8.04
CA ILE A 96 4.35 13.25 8.13
C ILE A 96 5.72 12.92 8.75
N GLU A 97 5.76 12.14 9.83
CA GLU A 97 7.00 11.68 10.45
C GLU A 97 7.86 10.87 9.46
N ARG A 98 7.24 9.96 8.71
CA ARG A 98 7.93 9.19 7.67
C ARG A 98 8.42 10.07 6.54
N PHE A 99 7.65 11.07 6.11
CA PHE A 99 8.07 12.03 5.09
C PHE A 99 9.34 12.76 5.52
N HIS A 100 9.40 13.23 6.77
CA HIS A 100 10.61 13.84 7.34
C HIS A 100 11.80 12.87 7.42
N ALA A 101 11.57 11.63 7.82
CA ALA A 101 12.61 10.61 7.85
C ALA A 101 13.20 10.35 6.46
N LEU A 102 12.35 10.24 5.43
CA LEU A 102 12.76 10.08 4.03
C LEU A 102 13.47 11.32 3.49
N ARG A 103 12.98 12.52 3.83
CA ARG A 103 13.63 13.79 3.47
C ARG A 103 15.07 13.88 3.97
N ARG A 104 15.33 13.40 5.19
CA ARG A 104 16.68 13.35 5.78
C ARG A 104 17.58 12.24 5.22
N THR A 105 17.03 11.32 4.43
CA THR A 105 17.75 10.12 3.95
C THR A 105 17.63 9.96 2.43
N VAL A 106 16.67 9.15 1.96
CA VAL A 106 16.52 8.75 0.55
C VAL A 106 16.31 9.95 -0.39
N PHE A 107 15.70 11.04 0.07
CA PHE A 107 15.50 12.21 -0.80
C PHE A 107 16.78 13.01 -1.03
N GLN A 108 17.84 12.80 -0.25
CA GLN A 108 19.14 13.45 -0.45
C GLN A 108 19.90 12.84 -1.65
N ASP A 109 19.53 11.64 -2.10
CA ASP A 109 20.08 11.03 -3.29
C ASP A 109 19.72 11.87 -4.53
N PRO A 110 20.69 12.34 -5.34
CA PRO A 110 20.44 13.07 -6.57
C PRO A 110 19.58 12.33 -7.60
N GLN A 111 19.54 10.99 -7.54
CA GLN A 111 18.71 10.15 -8.40
C GLN A 111 17.28 9.95 -7.84
N SER A 112 17.01 10.43 -6.62
CA SER A 112 15.68 10.33 -6.03
C SER A 112 14.68 11.18 -6.79
N PHE A 113 13.55 10.58 -7.17
CA PHE A 113 12.42 11.32 -7.73
C PHE A 113 11.98 12.48 -6.84
N PHE A 114 12.15 12.31 -5.51
CA PHE A 114 11.78 13.27 -4.48
C PHE A 114 12.88 14.24 -4.08
N ARG A 115 13.97 14.33 -4.85
CA ARG A 115 15.12 15.21 -4.53
C ARG A 115 14.72 16.68 -4.36
N HIS A 116 13.66 17.12 -5.02
CA HIS A 116 13.12 18.48 -4.89
C HIS A 116 12.56 18.78 -3.47
N PHE A 117 12.20 17.77 -2.69
CA PHE A 117 11.77 17.95 -1.30
C PHE A 117 12.93 18.04 -0.29
N ALA A 118 14.14 17.66 -0.68
CA ALA A 118 15.30 17.65 0.22
C ALA A 118 15.69 19.06 0.71
N GLU A 119 15.38 20.09 -0.08
CA GLU A 119 15.79 21.49 0.17
C GLU A 119 14.75 22.30 0.95
N LEU A 120 13.53 21.77 1.13
CA LEU A 120 12.52 22.41 1.96
C LEU A 120 13.02 22.55 3.39
N THR A 121 12.58 23.57 4.12
CA THR A 121 12.72 23.63 5.58
C THR A 121 11.80 22.61 6.27
N ASP A 122 11.97 22.39 7.58
CA ASP A 122 11.11 21.45 8.32
C ASP A 122 9.64 21.89 8.33
N ASP A 123 9.38 23.20 8.43
CA ASP A 123 8.02 23.76 8.39
C ASP A 123 7.40 23.59 7.00
N GLU A 124 8.14 23.93 5.94
CA GLU A 124 7.68 23.74 4.56
C GLU A 124 7.43 22.26 4.23
N ALA A 125 8.32 21.37 4.66
CA ALA A 125 8.16 19.93 4.46
C ALA A 125 6.91 19.40 5.19
N THR A 126 6.61 19.93 6.37
CA THR A 126 5.39 19.58 7.12
C THR A 126 4.13 20.02 6.37
N GLU A 127 4.10 21.26 5.89
CA GLU A 127 2.94 21.78 5.14
C GLU A 127 2.74 21.03 3.82
N VAL A 128 3.81 20.75 3.08
CA VAL A 128 3.76 19.92 1.87
C VAL A 128 3.25 18.52 2.18
N ALA A 129 3.74 17.86 3.23
CA ALA A 129 3.28 16.53 3.62
C ALA A 129 1.80 16.54 4.01
N ARG A 130 1.33 17.56 4.75
CA ARG A 130 -0.08 17.74 5.10
C ARG A 130 -0.95 17.91 3.85
N GLY A 131 -0.51 18.71 2.88
CA GLY A 131 -1.21 18.88 1.60
C GLY A 131 -1.35 17.57 0.83
N ILE A 132 -0.23 16.85 0.66
CA ILE A 132 -0.24 15.53 -0.02
C ILE A 132 -1.16 14.54 0.70
N TRP A 133 -1.13 14.51 2.03
CA TRP A 133 -2.06 13.68 2.79
C TRP A 133 -3.51 14.05 2.50
N ALA A 134 -3.88 15.32 2.66
CA ALA A 134 -5.26 15.78 2.54
C ALA A 134 -5.83 15.58 1.11
N GLU A 135 -4.99 15.70 0.08
CA GLU A 135 -5.44 15.64 -1.32
C GLU A 135 -5.36 14.24 -1.94
N ILE A 136 -4.44 13.40 -1.45
CA ILE A 136 -4.14 12.10 -2.07
C ILE A 136 -4.40 10.97 -1.07
N ASN A 137 -3.56 10.85 -0.03
CA ASN A 137 -3.56 9.65 0.81
C ASN A 137 -4.80 9.53 1.72
N GLY A 138 -5.21 10.63 2.36
CA GLY A 138 -6.40 10.69 3.20
C GLY A 138 -7.68 10.43 2.42
N ARG A 139 -7.81 11.01 1.20
CA ARG A 139 -8.93 10.71 0.30
C ARG A 139 -8.93 9.25 -0.15
N ASN A 140 -7.77 8.72 -0.51
CA ASN A 140 -7.68 7.31 -0.89
C ASN A 140 -8.04 6.38 0.28
N LEU A 141 -7.62 6.74 1.49
CA LEU A 141 -7.99 6.04 2.71
C LEU A 141 -9.51 6.05 2.91
N SER A 142 -10.15 7.22 2.91
CA SER A 142 -11.60 7.34 3.14
C SER A 142 -12.42 6.66 2.05
N ASP A 143 -12.03 6.84 0.79
CA ASP A 143 -12.90 6.50 -0.34
C ASP A 143 -12.70 5.06 -0.81
N ASN A 144 -11.48 4.52 -0.69
CA ASN A 144 -11.12 3.25 -1.34
C ASN A 144 -10.55 2.19 -0.38
N ILE A 145 -9.94 2.56 0.75
CA ILE A 145 -9.26 1.59 1.63
C ILE A 145 -10.12 1.27 2.86
N ALA A 146 -10.51 2.27 3.65
CA ALA A 146 -11.30 2.09 4.87
C ALA A 146 -12.63 1.34 4.66
N PRO A 147 -13.38 1.54 3.54
CA PRO A 147 -14.60 0.78 3.28
C PRO A 147 -14.37 -0.74 3.17
N THR A 148 -13.14 -1.18 2.86
CA THR A 148 -12.79 -2.60 2.72
C THR A 148 -12.48 -3.28 4.05
N LYS A 149 -12.34 -2.53 5.15
CA LYS A 149 -12.00 -3.05 6.48
C LYS A 149 -12.90 -4.21 6.93
N SER A 150 -14.20 -4.12 6.65
CA SER A 150 -15.20 -5.15 7.03
C SER A 150 -15.04 -6.49 6.29
N ARG A 151 -14.21 -6.53 5.23
CA ARG A 151 -13.93 -7.72 4.44
C ARG A 151 -12.77 -8.54 5.03
N ALA A 152 -11.97 -7.95 5.92
CA ALA A 152 -10.82 -8.62 6.51
C ALA A 152 -11.21 -9.77 7.45
N SER A 153 -10.37 -10.80 7.52
CA SER A 153 -10.49 -11.88 8.50
C SER A 153 -10.09 -11.40 9.90
N LEU A 154 -9.06 -10.55 9.97
CA LEU A 154 -8.52 -9.97 11.19
C LEU A 154 -8.34 -8.46 11.01
N VAL A 155 -8.79 -7.68 11.99
CA VAL A 155 -8.48 -6.25 12.09
C VAL A 155 -7.57 -6.05 13.29
N ILE A 156 -6.43 -5.40 13.08
CA ILE A 156 -5.49 -5.00 14.13
C ILE A 156 -5.55 -3.49 14.26
N ASN A 157 -6.03 -2.98 15.41
CA ASN A 157 -6.07 -1.55 15.68
C ASN A 157 -4.77 -1.11 16.38
N LYS A 158 -4.16 -0.02 15.92
CA LYS A 158 -2.95 0.58 16.48
C LYS A 158 -3.24 1.95 17.08
N GLY A 159 -2.66 2.22 18.24
CA GLY A 159 -2.63 3.55 18.87
C GLY A 159 -1.44 4.37 18.40
N ALA A 160 -1.39 5.67 18.76
CA ALA A 160 -0.44 6.67 18.26
C ALA A 160 1.06 6.28 18.34
N ASN A 161 1.46 5.42 19.27
CA ASN A 161 2.83 4.93 19.43
C ASN A 161 3.09 3.60 18.68
N HIS A 162 2.29 3.30 17.65
CA HIS A 162 2.27 2.05 16.90
C HIS A 162 1.99 0.77 17.71
N ARG A 163 1.61 0.87 18.98
CA ARG A 163 1.23 -0.33 19.76
C ARG A 163 -0.15 -0.80 19.33
N VAL A 164 -0.32 -2.11 19.27
CA VAL A 164 -1.63 -2.73 19.09
C VAL A 164 -2.48 -2.42 20.33
N THR A 165 -3.67 -1.86 20.11
CA THR A 165 -4.63 -1.51 21.16
C THR A 165 -5.78 -2.51 21.23
N ASP A 166 -6.17 -3.06 20.08
CA ASP A 166 -7.29 -4.00 19.97
C ASP A 166 -7.10 -4.93 18.76
N VAL A 167 -7.66 -6.13 18.85
CA VAL A 167 -7.61 -7.15 17.79
C VAL A 167 -8.99 -7.77 17.63
N GLN A 168 -9.54 -7.71 16.41
CA GLN A 168 -10.87 -8.24 16.09
C GLN A 168 -10.73 -9.35 15.06
N LEU A 169 -11.08 -10.57 15.46
CA LEU A 169 -11.11 -11.73 14.58
C LEU A 169 -12.56 -12.01 14.17
N ARG A 170 -12.82 -12.16 12.87
CA ARG A 170 -14.14 -12.54 12.38
C ARG A 170 -14.48 -13.94 12.88
N LYS A 171 -15.66 -14.09 13.50
CA LYS A 171 -16.18 -15.43 13.83
C LYS A 171 -16.51 -16.18 12.54
N LEU A 172 -16.04 -17.42 12.46
CA LEU A 172 -16.37 -18.38 11.41
C LEU A 172 -17.81 -18.90 11.57
#